data_AF-C7N6N9-F1
#
_entry.id   AF-C7N6N9-F1
#
_cell.length_a   1.000
_cell.length_b   1.000
_cell.length_c   1.000
_cell.angle_alpha   90.00
_cell.angle_beta   90.00
_cell.angle_gamma   90.00
#
_symmetry.space_group_name_H-M   'P 1'
#
loop_
_entity.id
_entity.type
_entity.pdbx_description
1 polymer ?
#
loop_
_entity_poly.entity_id
_entity_poly.type
_entity_poly.pdbx_seq_one_letter_code
_entity_poly.pdbx_strand_id
1 'polypeptide(L)' 'MVALTAPNGVEVEVPEHSRERLLALGYAEARTEPKPKAAPRKRPAKPKAAGGRGR' A
#
# COMPACT_ATOMS: atom_id res chain seq x y z
N MET A 1 13.59 -6.39 -13.49
CA MET A 1 13.85 -5.38 -12.43
C MET A 1 13.10 -5.83 -11.19
N VAL A 2 13.68 -5.71 -10.00
CA VAL A 2 13.09 -6.09 -8.71
C VAL A 2 13.09 -4.90 -7.76
N ALA A 3 12.04 -4.78 -6.95
CA ALA A 3 11.97 -3.77 -5.90
C ALA A 3 12.64 -4.32 -4.63
N LEU A 4 13.60 -3.58 -4.11
CA LEU A 4 14.24 -3.85 -2.82
C LEU A 4 14.06 -2.66 -1.87
N THR A 5 13.99 -2.92 -0.58
CA THR A 5 13.97 -1.92 0.48
C THR A 5 15.37 -1.79 1.05
N ALA A 6 15.95 -0.59 0.94
CA ALA A 6 17.23 -0.25 1.54
C ALA A 6 17.15 -0.22 3.08
N PRO A 7 18.27 -0.35 3.80
CA PRO A 7 18.30 -0.32 5.27
C PRO A 7 17.72 0.97 5.89
N ASN A 8 17.70 2.06 5.13
CA ASN A 8 17.10 3.34 5.53
C ASN A 8 15.58 3.41 5.26
N GLY A 9 14.96 2.32 4.80
CA GLY A 9 13.52 2.24 4.51
C GLY A 9 13.10 2.75 3.13
N VAL A 10 14.03 3.09 2.24
CA VAL A 10 13.73 3.57 0.88
C VAL A 10 13.56 2.38 -0.06
N GLU A 11 12.50 2.37 -0.87
CA GLU A 11 12.31 1.38 -1.94
C GLU A 11 13.08 1.81 -3.21
N VAL A 12 13.81 0.86 -3.81
CA VAL A 12 14.58 1.07 -5.04
C VAL A 12 14.34 -0.07 -6.02
N GLU A 13 14.16 0.25 -7.29
CA GLU A 13 14.10 -0.74 -8.37
C GLU A 13 15.50 -1.01 -8.91
N VAL A 14 15.91 -2.27 -8.87
CA VAL A 14 17.25 -2.69 -9.28
C VAL A 14 17.19 -3.84 -10.28
N PRO A 15 18.22 -4.05 -11.10
CA PRO A 15 18.29 -5.20 -11.98
C PRO A 15 18.32 -6.53 -11.21
N GLU A 16 17.72 -7.58 -11.76
CA GLU A 16 17.64 -8.92 -11.11
C GLU A 16 19.01 -9.50 -10.79
N HIS A 17 20.01 -9.30 -11.65
CA HIS A 17 21.38 -9.76 -11.40
C HIS A 17 22.05 -9.08 -10.18
N SER A 18 21.54 -7.93 -9.74
CA SER A 18 22.05 -7.21 -8.56
C SER A 18 21.34 -7.60 -7.27
N ARG A 19 20.26 -8.41 -7.35
CA ARG A 19 19.41 -8.80 -6.20
C ARG A 19 20.22 -9.44 -5.08
N GLU A 20 20.93 -10.52 -5.37
CA GLU A 20 21.66 -11.29 -4.34
C GLU A 20 22.72 -10.44 -3.63
N ARG A 21 23.44 -9.61 -4.40
CA ARG A 21 24.43 -8.68 -3.85
C ARG A 21 23.80 -7.67 -2.90
N LEU A 22 22.64 -7.11 -3.25
CA LEU A 22 21.97 -6.12 -2.43
C LEU A 22 21.34 -6.77 -1.18
N LEU A 23 20.80 -7.99 -1.29
CA LEU A 23 20.34 -8.77 -0.14
C LEU A 23 21.48 -9.01 0.86
N ALA A 24 22.68 -9.34 0.38
CA ALA A 24 23.87 -9.50 1.23
C ALA A 24 24.34 -8.19 1.90
N LEU A 25 24.00 -7.03 1.33
CA LEU A 25 24.28 -5.71 1.89
C LEU A 25 23.19 -5.24 2.89
N GLY A 26 22.21 -6.10 3.20
CA GLY A 26 21.13 -5.78 4.14
C GLY A 26 19.92 -5.10 3.50
N TYR A 27 19.82 -5.06 2.17
CA TYR A 27 18.56 -4.73 1.52
C TYR A 27 17.58 -5.88 1.74
N ALA A 28 16.31 -5.57 1.93
CA ALA A 28 15.25 -6.55 1.98
C ALA A 28 14.50 -6.59 0.64
N GLU A 29 13.86 -7.70 0.32
CA GLU A 29 12.87 -7.67 -0.76
C GLU A 29 11.75 -6.74 -0.35
N ALA A 30 11.45 -5.74 -1.18
CA ALA A 30 10.27 -4.94 -0.98
C ALA A 30 9.10 -5.91 -1.18
N ARG A 31 8.51 -6.35 -0.06
CA ARG A 31 7.24 -7.06 -0.11
C ARG A 31 6.27 -6.05 -0.67
N THR A 32 6.05 -6.12 -1.98
CA THR A 32 4.83 -5.63 -2.59
C THR A 32 3.72 -6.49 -2.02
N GLU A 33 3.38 -6.30 -0.74
CA GLU A 33 2.04 -6.61 -0.30
C GLU A 33 1.17 -5.90 -1.32
N PRO A 34 0.34 -6.62 -2.09
CA PRO A 34 -0.64 -5.96 -2.91
C PRO A 34 -1.45 -5.16 -1.89
N LYS A 35 -1.22 -3.83 -1.83
CA LYS A 35 -2.03 -2.91 -1.04
C LYS A 35 -3.44 -3.40 -1.27
N PRO A 36 -4.13 -3.96 -0.26
CA PRO A 36 -5.50 -4.38 -0.47
C PRO A 36 -6.17 -3.11 -0.94
N LYS A 37 -6.61 -3.09 -2.22
CA LYS A 37 -7.26 -1.95 -2.86
C LYS A 37 -8.21 -1.44 -1.80
N ALA A 38 -7.89 -0.30 -1.20
CA ALA A 38 -8.65 0.21 -0.09
C ALA A 38 -10.09 0.21 -0.58
N ALA A 39 -10.91 -0.68 -0.01
CA ALA A 39 -12.30 -0.80 -0.40
C ALA A 39 -12.85 0.63 -0.32
N PRO A 40 -13.56 1.13 -1.34
CA PRO A 40 -14.00 2.51 -1.38
C PRO A 40 -14.69 2.77 -0.05
N ARG A 41 -14.14 3.70 0.75
CA ARG A 41 -14.67 4.05 2.07
C ARG A 41 -16.15 4.32 1.87
N LYS A 42 -17.00 3.37 2.28
CA LYS A 42 -18.44 3.57 2.32
C LYS A 42 -18.62 4.78 3.21
N ARG A 43 -18.94 5.93 2.62
CA ARG A 43 -19.36 7.12 3.36
C ARG A 43 -20.39 6.63 4.37
N PRO A 44 -20.30 6.99 5.65
CA PRO A 44 -21.40 6.74 6.56
C PRO A 44 -22.61 7.41 5.92
N ALA A 45 -23.61 6.61 5.54
CA ALA A 45 -24.90 7.14 5.17
C ALA A 45 -25.37 7.91 6.40
N LYS A 46 -25.27 9.24 6.32
CA LYS A 46 -25.82 10.15 7.32
C LYS A 46 -27.26 9.70 7.54
N PRO A 47 -27.69 9.33 8.76
CA PRO A 47 -29.10 9.12 9.00
C PRO A 47 -29.76 10.47 8.75
N LYS A 48 -30.47 10.62 7.63
CA LYS A 48 -31.39 11.73 7.45
C LYS A 48 -32.61 11.38 8.32
N ALA A 49 -32.46 11.63 9.61
CA ALA A 49 -33.56 11.64 10.54
C ALA A 49 -34.64 12.61 10.04
N ALA A 50 -35.87 12.09 10.08
CA ALA A 50 -37.17 12.73 10.27
C ALA A 50 -37.33 14.21 9.90
N GLY A 51 -38.30 14.49 9.02
CA GLY A 51 -38.90 15.81 8.91
C GLY A 51 -39.78 15.95 7.66
N GLY A 52 -41.06 15.58 7.77
CA GLY A 52 -42.02 15.71 6.68
C GLY A 52 -43.47 15.58 7.13
N ARG A 53 -43.98 16.60 7.82
CA ARG A 53 -45.41 16.90 8.01
C ARG A 53 -46.15 17.01 6.66
N GLY A 54 -47.36 16.49 6.58
CA GLY A 54 -48.35 16.83 5.55
C GLY A 54 -49.51 15.83 5.60
N ARG A 55 -50.46 16.06 6.50
CA ARG A 55 -51.89 16.36 6.23
C ARG A 55 -52.63 15.22 5.56
#